data_AF-A0A1I1CWS6-F1
#
_entry.id   AF-A0A1I1CWS6-F1
#
_cell.length_a   1.000
_cell.length_b   1.000
_cell.length_c   1.000
_cell.angle_alpha   90.00
_cell.angle_beta   90.00
_cell.angle_gamma   90.00
#
_symmetry.space_group_name_H-M   'P 1'
#
loop_
_entity.id
_entity.type
_entity.pdbx_description
1 polymer ?
#
loop_
_entity_poly.entity_id
_entity_poly.type
_entity_poly.pdbx_seq_one_letter_code
_entity_poly.pdbx_strand_id
1 'polypeptide(L)' 'MVGRWDVSFEEWRALLHLFRAEDVALSTESEQRLLHLGLINQGDGTGLSAAGRTLIEHELLLERRNRLQH' A
#
# COMPACT_ATOMS: atom_id res chain seq x y z
N MET A 1 -8.90 8.22 8.25
CA MET A 1 -7.56 7.63 8.21
C MET A 1 -7.68 6.39 7.35
N VAL A 2 -6.96 6.32 6.23
CA VAL A 2 -7.04 5.18 5.30
C VAL A 2 -6.39 3.97 5.97
N GLY A 3 -7.06 2.82 5.92
CA GLY A 3 -6.62 1.56 6.51
C GLY A 3 -6.61 0.42 5.48
N ARG A 4 -6.18 -0.78 5.93
CA ARG A 4 -6.11 -1.98 5.08
C ARG A 4 -7.44 -2.32 4.40
N TRP A 5 -8.57 -2.00 5.02
CA TRP A 5 -9.91 -2.33 4.54
C TRP A 5 -10.42 -1.39 3.44
N ASP A 6 -9.78 -0.23 3.26
CA ASP A 6 -10.15 0.74 2.22
C ASP A 6 -9.59 0.37 0.84
N VAL A 7 -8.69 -0.63 0.80
CA VAL A 7 -8.05 -1.14 -0.42
C VAL A 7 -8.41 -2.61 -0.65
N SER A 8 -8.62 -2.95 -1.92
CA SER A 8 -8.81 -4.34 -2.36
C SER A 8 -7.56 -5.17 -2.13
N PHE A 9 -7.70 -6.49 -2.26
CA PHE A 9 -6.57 -7.40 -2.16
C PHE A 9 -5.49 -7.13 -3.21
N GLU A 10 -5.89 -6.88 -4.47
CA GLU A 10 -4.96 -6.59 -5.56
C GLU A 10 -4.24 -5.24 -5.36
N GLU A 11 -4.96 -4.20 -4.96
CA GLU A 11 -4.37 -2.89 -4.62
C GLU A 11 -3.38 -3.03 -3.44
N TRP A 12 -3.75 -3.78 -2.41
CA TRP A 12 -2.86 -4.04 -1.28
C TRP A 12 -1.60 -4.79 -1.69
N ARG A 13 -1.74 -5.83 -2.52
CA ARG A 13 -0.61 -6.59 -3.03
C ARG A 13 0.32 -5.69 -3.82
N ALA A 14 -0.21 -4.82 -4.67
CA ALA A 14 0.59 -3.87 -5.42
C ALA A 14 1.32 -2.87 -4.50
N LEU A 15 0.65 -2.33 -3.48
CA LEU A 15 1.29 -1.48 -2.47
C LEU A 15 2.46 -2.19 -1.77
N LEU A 16 2.32 -3.49 -1.44
CA LEU A 16 3.41 -4.28 -0.87
C LEU A 16 4.59 -4.48 -1.84
N HIS A 17 4.32 -4.68 -3.14
CA HIS A 17 5.37 -4.76 -4.16
C HIS A 17 6.11 -3.42 -4.28
N LEU A 18 5.37 -2.30 -4.34
CA LEU A 18 5.96 -0.95 -4.32
C LEU A 18 6.82 -0.71 -3.07
N PHE A 19 6.37 -1.17 -1.89
CA PHE A 19 7.13 -1.05 -0.65
C PHE A 19 8.47 -1.80 -0.69
N ARG A 20 8.52 -2.92 -1.43
CA ARG A 20 9.74 -3.73 -1.61
C ARG A 20 10.62 -3.24 -2.76
N ALA A 21 10.28 -2.10 -3.37
CA ALA A 21 10.91 -1.60 -4.59
C ALA A 21 10.88 -2.65 -5.73
N GLU A 22 9.82 -3.47 -5.76
CA GLU A 22 9.54 -4.39 -6.86
C GLU A 22 8.71 -3.66 -7.92
N ASP A 23 8.99 -3.94 -9.19
CA ASP A 23 8.21 -3.41 -10.31
C ASP A 23 6.80 -4.02 -10.27
N VAL A 24 5.78 -3.17 -10.34
CA VAL A 24 4.38 -3.62 -10.37
C VAL A 24 3.58 -2.80 -11.37
N ALA A 25 2.91 -3.53 -12.26
CA ALA A 25 1.92 -2.95 -13.14
C ALA A 25 0.60 -2.76 -12.37
N LEU A 26 0.22 -1.50 -12.15
CA LEU A 26 -1.11 -1.13 -11.69
C LEU A 26 -2.05 -0.94 -12.89
N SER A 27 -3.30 -1.35 -12.76
CA SER A 27 -4.34 -0.91 -13.71
C SER A 27 -4.60 0.59 -13.52
N THR A 28 -5.02 1.28 -14.58
CA THR A 28 -5.36 2.72 -14.51
C THR A 28 -6.39 3.02 -13.42
N GLU A 29 -7.35 2.11 -13.20
CA GLU A 29 -8.36 2.26 -12.14
C GLU A 29 -7.74 2.18 -10.74
N SER A 30 -6.91 1.16 -10.48
CA SER A 30 -6.22 1.01 -9.19
C SER A 30 -5.25 2.17 -8.93
N GLU A 31 -4.53 2.62 -9.96
CA GLU A 31 -3.65 3.78 -9.87
C GLU A 31 -4.43 5.04 -9.47
N GLN A 32 -5.53 5.35 -10.16
CA GLN A 32 -6.37 6.50 -9.84
C GLN A 32 -6.95 6.43 -8.41
N ARG A 33 -7.39 5.25 -7.97
CA ARG A 33 -7.90 5.06 -6.61
C ARG A 33 -6.81 5.23 -5.56
N LEU A 34 -5.66 4.61 -5.75
CA LEU A 34 -4.53 4.70 -4.82
C LEU A 34 -3.99 6.14 -4.75
N LEU A 35 -3.98 6.88 -5.86
CA LEU A 35 -3.69 8.31 -5.90
C LEU A 35 -4.74 9.12 -5.12
N HIS A 36 -6.02 8.82 -5.31
CA HIS A 36 -7.11 9.50 -4.60
C HIS A 36 -7.06 9.28 -3.09
N LEU A 37 -6.68 8.07 -2.67
CA LEU A 37 -6.43 7.73 -1.26
C LEU A 37 -5.11 8.32 -0.72
N GLY A 38 -4.29 8.93 -1.59
CA GLY A 38 -3.00 9.49 -1.24
C GLY A 38 -1.98 8.45 -0.82
N LEU A 39 -2.09 7.20 -1.28
CA LEU A 39 -1.20 6.08 -0.92
C LEU A 39 0.02 5.98 -1.86
N ILE A 40 -0.08 6.54 -3.07
CA ILE A 40 1.01 6.64 -4.04
C ILE A 40 1.20 8.09 -4.50
N ASN A 41 2.38 8.43 -5.01
CA ASN A 41 2.71 9.79 -5.43
C ASN A 41 2.20 10.09 -6.85
N GLN A 42 1.69 11.31 -7.06
CA GLN A 42 1.42 11.83 -8.40
C GLN A 42 2.74 12.09 -9.15
N GLY A 43 2.84 11.59 -10.38
CA GLY A 43 3.94 11.92 -11.31
C GLY A 43 4.74 10.70 -11.77
N ASP A 44 5.11 9.83 -10.84
CA ASP A 44 5.97 8.68 -11.14
C ASP A 44 5.20 7.36 -11.25
N GLY A 45 3.90 7.34 -10.87
CA GLY A 45 2.99 6.18 -10.96
C GLY A 45 3.40 4.93 -10.15
N THR A 46 4.60 4.96 -9.54
CA THR A 46 5.33 3.78 -9.05
C THR A 46 6.00 4.00 -7.70
N GLY A 47 5.74 5.13 -7.04
CA GLY A 47 6.29 5.45 -5.72
C GLY A 47 5.21 5.51 -4.66
N LEU A 48 5.42 4.82 -3.53
CA LEU A 48 4.58 5.01 -2.34
C LEU A 48 4.70 6.44 -1.81
N SER A 49 3.57 6.99 -1.38
CA SER A 49 3.57 8.21 -0.58
C SER A 49 4.03 7.91 0.86
N ALA A 50 4.31 8.96 1.63
CA ALA A 50 4.59 8.82 3.07
C ALA A 50 3.42 8.15 3.82
N ALA A 51 2.18 8.44 3.43
CA ALA A 51 0.98 7.83 4.02
C ALA A 51 0.86 6.35 3.65
N GLY A 52 1.10 5.99 2.37
CA GLY A 52 1.11 4.59 1.93
C GLY A 52 2.18 3.76 2.62
N ARG A 53 3.38 4.33 2.79
CA ARG A 53 4.47 3.69 3.54
C ARG A 53 4.09 3.45 5.00
N THR A 54 3.56 4.49 5.67
CA THR A 54 3.14 4.40 7.08
C THR A 54 2.05 3.35 7.28
N LEU A 55 1.08 3.28 6.37
CA LEU A 55 0.02 2.27 6.40
C LEU A 55 0.61 0.86 6.34
N ILE A 56 1.51 0.59 5.39
CA ILE A 56 2.13 -0.74 5.24
C ILE A 56 2.95 -1.11 6.46
N GLU A 57 3.78 -0.20 6.96
CA GLU A 57 4.60 -0.43 8.16
C GLU A 57 3.71 -0.74 9.37
N HIS A 58 2.61 -0.01 9.54
CA HIS A 58 1.65 -0.26 10.62
C HIS A 58 1.02 -1.66 10.52
N GLU A 59 0.54 -2.07 9.35
CA GLU A 59 -0.07 -3.40 9.17
C GLU A 59 0.96 -4.53 9.36
N LEU A 60 2.18 -4.40 8.83
CA LEU A 60 3.24 -5.39 9.04
C LEU A 60 3.63 -5.52 10.51
N LEU A 61 3.65 -4.40 11.26
CA LEU A 61 3.88 -4.42 12.70
C LEU A 61 2.76 -5.14 13.44
N LEU A 62 1.50 -4.91 13.07
CA LEU A 62 0.35 -5.62 13.63
C LEU A 62 0.42 -7.13 13.35
N GLU A 63 0.70 -7.53 12.11
CA GLU A 63 0.89 -8.94 11.74
C GLU A 63 2.04 -9.59 12.50
N ARG A 64 3.16 -8.88 12.70
CA ARG A 64 4.30 -9.38 13.47
C ARG A 64 3.93 -9.54 14.93
N ARG A 65 3.23 -8.56 15.53
CA ARG A 65 2.78 -8.63 16.93
C ARG A 65 1.84 -9.82 17.13
N ASN A 66 0.86 -10.00 16.26
CA ASN A 66 -0.09 -11.11 16.35
C ASN A 66 0.60 -12.48 16.28
N ARG A 67 1.69 -12.60 15.50
CA ARG A 67 2.51 -13.82 15.43
C ARG A 67 3.34 -14.10 16.68
N LEU A 68 3.67 -13.09 17.48
CA LEU A 68 4.44 -13.26 18.72
C LEU A 68 3.56 -13.55 19.95
N GLN A 69 2.25 -13.29 19.84
CA GLN A 69 1.28 -13.52 20.90
C GLN A 69 0.57 -14.88 20.77
N HIS A 70 0.90 -15.66 19.74
CA HIS A 70 0.43 -17.01 19.46
C HIS A 70 1.57 -18.02 19.65
#